data_AF-X1MNP8-F1
#
_entry.id   AF-X1MNP8-F1
#
_cell.length_a   1.000
_cell.length_b   1.000
_cell.length_c   1.000
_cell.angle_alpha   90.00
_cell.angle_beta   90.00
_cell.angle_gamma   90.00
#
_symmetry.space_group_name_H-M   'P 1'
#
loop_
_entity.id
_entity.type
_entity.pdbx_description
1 polymer ?
#
loop_
_entity_poly.entity_id
_entity_poly.type
_entity_poly.pdbx_seq_one_letter_code
_entity_poly.pdbx_strand_id
1 'polypeptide(L)'
;GGIAAVVSPEDTIDLHIQDTIRVGDNLCHPDVVESIVRDGPERIRELVNLGVEFCSEEKTGYDLGLEGGHSKRRVLHVKDHTGEDIELALVKRIECAENITVYENHLAVNLYVRNNRVYGAYVLDANTNEIEHFTSKISVLATGGAGRVFLYTSNPDVATGDGIAMAFRAGASVMNLELVQFHPTLLYHHKQRALLISEALRGEGALLLGPDGVRFMPNYHKDAELAPRDVVARAIDNELKKTGADHMWLDISFKDSDFI
;
A
#
# COMPACT_ATOMS: atom_id res chain seq x y z
N GLY A 1 -3.76 6.36 -3.09
CA GLY A 1 -2.29 6.50 -3.13
C GLY A 1 -1.80 6.13 -4.52
N GLY A 2 -0.59 6.55 -4.86
CA GLY A 2 0.03 6.24 -6.16
C GLY A 2 1.12 5.17 -6.08
N ILE A 3 1.97 5.10 -7.11
CA ILE A 3 3.13 4.23 -7.18
C ILE A 3 4.42 5.07 -7.27
N ALA A 4 5.38 4.80 -6.38
CA ALA A 4 6.62 5.57 -6.33
C ALA A 4 7.67 5.02 -7.31
N ALA A 5 8.16 5.86 -8.23
CA ALA A 5 9.26 5.52 -9.13
C ALA A 5 10.03 6.76 -9.59
N VAL A 6 11.33 6.61 -9.80
CA VAL A 6 12.19 7.70 -10.28
C VAL A 6 12.05 7.85 -11.80
N VAL A 7 11.06 8.64 -12.22
CA VAL A 7 10.75 8.90 -13.64
C VAL A 7 11.03 10.34 -14.07
N SER A 8 11.30 11.22 -13.10
CA SER A 8 11.63 12.64 -13.34
C SER A 8 13.15 12.85 -13.39
N PRO A 9 13.65 13.75 -14.26
CA PRO A 9 15.05 14.15 -14.26
C PRO A 9 15.46 14.94 -12.99
N GLU A 10 14.51 15.42 -12.19
CA GLU A 10 14.77 16.16 -10.95
C GLU A 10 15.00 15.25 -9.73
N ASP A 11 14.87 13.94 -9.92
CA ASP A 11 14.99 12.91 -8.90
C ASP A 11 16.07 11.89 -9.28
N THR A 12 16.56 11.13 -8.30
CA THR A 12 17.58 10.10 -8.52
C THR A 12 17.25 8.82 -7.76
N ILE A 13 17.70 7.70 -8.31
CA ILE A 13 17.62 6.39 -7.68
C ILE A 13 18.26 6.41 -6.28
N ASP A 14 19.43 7.05 -6.15
CA ASP A 14 20.14 7.14 -4.88
C ASP A 14 19.33 7.89 -3.80
N LEU A 15 18.65 8.98 -4.17
CA LEU A 15 17.76 9.70 -3.25
C LEU A 15 16.58 8.83 -2.82
N HIS A 16 16.00 8.05 -3.72
CA HIS A 16 14.90 7.15 -3.37
C HIS A 16 15.34 5.97 -2.48
N ILE A 17 16.54 5.43 -2.71
CA ILE A 17 17.15 4.44 -1.81
C ILE A 17 17.38 5.04 -0.42
N GLN A 18 17.95 6.24 -0.36
CA GLN A 18 18.21 6.94 0.91
C GLN A 18 16.93 7.21 1.70
N ASP A 19 15.87 7.68 1.02
CA ASP A 19 14.56 7.87 1.65
C ASP A 19 14.02 6.57 2.23
N THR A 20 14.03 5.49 1.44
CA THR A 20 13.52 4.17 1.87
C THR A 20 14.27 3.62 3.08
N ILE A 21 15.62 3.68 3.07
CA ILE A 21 16.44 3.22 4.19
C ILE A 21 16.20 4.08 5.44
N ARG A 22 16.09 5.40 5.26
CA ARG A 22 15.86 6.34 6.37
C ARG A 22 14.51 6.09 7.05
N VAL A 23 13.44 5.89 6.29
CA VAL A 23 12.09 5.66 6.87
C VAL A 23 11.89 4.23 7.35
N GLY A 24 12.70 3.28 6.87
CA GLY A 24 12.71 1.90 7.35
C GLY A 24 13.50 1.68 8.65
N ASP A 25 13.97 2.75 9.30
CA ASP A 25 14.64 2.74 10.60
C ASP A 25 15.80 1.72 10.73
N ASN A 26 16.61 1.62 9.67
CA ASN A 26 17.74 0.68 9.55
C ASN A 26 17.37 -0.82 9.62
N LEU A 27 16.09 -1.16 9.50
CA LEU A 27 15.62 -2.55 9.41
C LEU A 27 15.55 -3.07 7.97
N CYS A 28 15.74 -2.17 6.99
CA CYS A 28 15.79 -2.54 5.58
C CYS A 28 17.04 -3.36 5.24
N HIS A 29 16.87 -4.31 4.32
CA HIS A 29 17.98 -4.92 3.59
C HIS A 29 18.38 -4.00 2.42
N PRO A 30 19.54 -3.32 2.46
CA PRO A 30 19.87 -2.28 1.48
C PRO A 30 20.00 -2.80 0.04
N ASP A 31 20.48 -4.03 -0.13
CA ASP A 31 20.59 -4.72 -1.42
C ASP A 31 19.22 -4.97 -2.05
N VAL A 32 18.22 -5.35 -1.25
CA VAL A 32 16.84 -5.53 -1.71
C VAL A 32 16.20 -4.19 -2.07
N VAL A 33 16.40 -3.16 -1.23
CA VAL A 33 15.90 -1.80 -1.50
C VAL A 33 16.48 -1.27 -2.81
N GLU A 34 17.80 -1.41 -3.01
CA GLU A 34 18.47 -0.99 -4.23
C GLU A 34 17.91 -1.69 -5.47
N SER A 35 17.75 -3.01 -5.42
CA SER A 35 17.18 -3.79 -6.53
C SER A 35 15.77 -3.30 -6.90
N ILE A 36 14.88 -3.17 -5.92
CA ILE A 36 13.48 -2.76 -6.15
C ILE A 36 13.42 -1.34 -6.72
N VAL A 37 14.16 -0.40 -6.12
CA VAL A 37 14.12 1.01 -6.55
C VAL A 37 14.69 1.18 -7.95
N ARG A 38 15.78 0.46 -8.29
CA ARG A 38 16.39 0.48 -9.63
C ARG A 38 15.45 -0.05 -10.72
N ASP A 39 14.65 -1.08 -10.41
CA ASP A 39 13.71 -1.67 -11.37
C ASP A 39 12.45 -0.83 -11.59
N GLY A 40 12.13 0.07 -10.64
CA GLY A 40 10.92 0.90 -10.65
C GLY A 40 10.59 1.56 -12.00
N PRO A 41 11.51 2.31 -12.63
CA PRO A 41 11.23 3.01 -13.90
C PRO A 41 10.89 2.06 -15.07
N GLU A 42 11.49 0.86 -15.11
CA GLU A 42 11.12 -0.16 -16.10
C GLU A 42 9.73 -0.74 -15.78
N ARG A 43 9.43 -1.01 -14.50
CA ARG A 43 8.10 -1.50 -14.10
C ARG A 43 6.98 -0.52 -14.46
N ILE A 44 7.22 0.79 -14.33
CA ILE A 44 6.27 1.82 -14.79
C ILE A 44 6.06 1.74 -16.30
N ARG A 45 7.13 1.61 -17.10
CA ARG A 45 7.01 1.46 -18.55
C ARG A 45 6.23 0.20 -18.94
N GLU A 46 6.43 -0.90 -18.22
CA GLU A 46 5.63 -2.12 -18.41
C GLU A 46 4.14 -1.87 -18.13
N LEU A 47 3.79 -1.18 -17.05
CA LEU A 47 2.39 -0.83 -16.74
C LEU A 47 1.76 0.08 -17.80
N VAL A 48 2.50 1.06 -18.30
CA VAL A 48 2.04 1.93 -19.41
C VAL A 48 1.80 1.10 -20.68
N ASN A 49 2.71 0.17 -21.00
CA ASN A 49 2.55 -0.73 -22.14
C ASN A 49 1.37 -1.71 -21.99
N LEU A 50 0.95 -1.98 -20.75
CA LEU A 50 -0.25 -2.76 -20.43
C LEU A 50 -1.54 -1.94 -20.46
N GLY A 51 -1.44 -0.62 -20.69
CA GLY A 51 -2.58 0.27 -20.85
C GLY A 51 -2.94 1.12 -19.62
N VAL A 52 -2.03 1.23 -18.64
CA VAL A 52 -2.23 2.15 -17.51
C VAL A 52 -1.91 3.59 -17.94
N GLU A 53 -2.89 4.48 -17.83
CA GLU A 53 -2.78 5.88 -18.23
C GLU A 53 -2.51 6.79 -17.01
N PHE A 54 -1.25 6.85 -16.57
CA PHE A 54 -0.85 7.79 -15.51
C PHE A 54 -1.09 9.25 -15.91
N CYS A 55 -1.51 10.07 -14.94
CA CYS A 55 -1.68 11.51 -15.13
C CYS A 55 -0.38 12.16 -15.63
N SER A 56 -0.52 13.10 -16.57
CA SER A 56 0.60 13.76 -17.23
C SER A 56 0.50 15.27 -17.11
N GLU A 57 1.65 15.92 -17.03
CA GLU A 57 1.79 17.37 -17.07
C GLU A 57 2.72 17.75 -18.24
N GLU A 58 2.38 18.82 -18.96
CA GLU A 58 3.05 19.24 -20.21
C GLU A 58 4.58 19.42 -20.08
N LYS A 59 5.07 19.74 -18.88
CA LYS A 59 6.48 20.10 -18.65
C LYS A 59 7.36 18.94 -18.18
N THR A 60 6.80 17.98 -17.47
CA THR A 60 7.53 16.94 -16.70
C THR A 60 7.23 15.53 -17.20
N GLY A 61 6.23 15.37 -18.07
CA GLY A 61 5.78 14.09 -18.63
C GLY A 61 4.74 13.40 -17.75
N TYR A 62 4.99 13.31 -16.44
CA TYR A 62 4.04 12.76 -15.46
C TYR A 62 3.70 13.81 -14.40
N ASP A 63 2.44 13.84 -13.99
CA ASP A 63 2.03 14.51 -12.76
C ASP A 63 2.44 13.65 -11.57
N LEU A 64 3.35 14.18 -10.74
CA LEU A 64 4.02 13.44 -9.68
C LEU A 64 3.63 13.99 -8.32
N GLY A 65 3.02 13.15 -7.49
CA GLY A 65 2.71 13.45 -6.10
C GLY A 65 3.94 13.37 -5.18
N LEU A 66 3.78 13.98 -4.00
CA LEU A 66 4.68 13.82 -2.86
C LEU A 66 3.92 13.09 -1.74
N GLU A 67 4.52 12.06 -1.15
CA GLU A 67 4.00 11.41 0.05
C GLU A 67 5.07 11.47 1.15
N GLY A 68 4.66 11.31 2.40
CA GLY A 68 5.53 11.43 3.57
C GLY A 68 6.70 10.45 3.50
N GLY A 69 7.85 10.93 3.99
CA GLY A 69 9.10 10.19 3.88
C GLY A 69 9.83 10.32 2.54
N HIS A 70 9.24 10.90 1.49
CA HIS A 70 9.98 11.17 0.25
C HIS A 70 10.60 12.58 0.24
N SER A 71 11.80 12.69 -0.33
CA SER A 71 12.52 13.95 -0.54
C SER A 71 12.19 14.63 -1.88
N LYS A 72 11.57 13.89 -2.81
CA LYS A 72 11.24 14.33 -4.17
C LYS A 72 9.85 13.84 -4.58
N ARG A 73 9.21 14.59 -5.48
CA ARG A 73 7.97 14.17 -6.15
C ARG A 73 8.28 13.01 -7.09
N ARG A 74 7.73 11.84 -6.78
CA ARG A 74 7.99 10.59 -7.51
C ARG A 74 6.81 9.62 -7.51
N VAL A 75 5.67 10.05 -7.01
CA VAL A 75 4.48 9.19 -6.87
C VAL A 75 3.59 9.40 -8.07
N LEU A 76 3.64 8.47 -9.03
CA LEU A 76 2.74 8.45 -10.18
C LEU A 76 1.34 8.08 -9.72
N HIS A 77 0.32 8.67 -10.35
CA HIS A 77 -1.07 8.40 -10.00
C HIS A 77 -1.99 8.49 -11.20
N VAL A 78 -3.17 7.86 -11.07
CA VAL A 78 -4.33 8.08 -11.94
C VAL A 78 -5.41 8.69 -11.05
N LYS A 79 -5.50 10.03 -11.06
CA LYS A 79 -6.35 10.79 -10.13
C LYS A 79 -6.21 10.24 -8.69
N ASP A 80 -7.29 9.76 -8.10
CA ASP A 80 -7.34 9.13 -6.78
C ASP A 80 -7.53 7.60 -6.79
N HIS A 81 -7.58 6.96 -7.95
CA HIS A 81 -7.92 5.54 -8.15
C HIS A 81 -6.84 4.69 -8.84
N THR A 82 -5.57 5.13 -8.80
CA THR A 82 -4.40 4.41 -9.36
C THR A 82 -4.39 2.88 -9.20
N GLY A 83 -4.82 2.36 -8.04
CA GLY A 83 -4.88 0.92 -7.81
C GLY A 83 -5.89 0.19 -8.71
N GLU A 84 -7.06 0.79 -8.93
CA GLU A 84 -8.12 0.25 -9.78
C GLU A 84 -7.68 0.21 -11.24
N ASP A 85 -7.08 1.29 -11.77
CA ASP A 85 -6.60 1.31 -13.16
C ASP A 85 -5.51 0.26 -13.42
N ILE A 86 -4.57 0.10 -12.48
CA ILE A 86 -3.53 -0.92 -12.58
C ILE A 86 -4.17 -2.31 -12.57
N GLU A 87 -5.09 -2.58 -11.64
CA GLU A 87 -5.79 -3.86 -11.55
C GLU A 87 -6.57 -4.17 -12.83
N LEU A 88 -7.37 -3.21 -13.33
CA LEU A 88 -8.16 -3.37 -14.56
C LEU A 88 -7.28 -3.63 -15.79
N ALA A 89 -6.14 -2.93 -15.91
CA ALA A 89 -5.20 -3.18 -17.01
C ALA A 89 -4.61 -4.60 -16.96
N LEU A 90 -4.25 -5.07 -15.76
CA LEU A 90 -3.73 -6.43 -15.56
C LEU A 90 -4.78 -7.50 -15.81
N VAL A 91 -6.01 -7.31 -15.32
CA VAL A 91 -7.14 -8.22 -15.53
C VAL A 91 -7.44 -8.37 -17.01
N LYS A 92 -7.56 -7.27 -17.76
CA LYS A 92 -7.77 -7.29 -19.21
C LYS A 92 -6.69 -8.12 -19.93
N ARG A 93 -5.44 -8.01 -19.48
CA ARG A 93 -4.33 -8.78 -20.08
C ARG A 93 -4.44 -10.27 -19.80
N ILE A 94 -4.89 -10.64 -18.60
CA ILE A 94 -5.13 -12.02 -18.17
C ILE A 94 -6.30 -12.63 -18.96
N GLU A 95 -7.41 -11.90 -19.13
CA GLU A 95 -8.57 -12.36 -19.91
C GLU A 95 -8.21 -12.69 -21.35
N CYS A 96 -7.23 -11.99 -21.92
CA CYS A 96 -6.73 -12.21 -23.27
C CYS A 96 -5.63 -13.28 -23.38
N ALA A 97 -5.22 -13.90 -22.27
CA ALA A 97 -4.12 -14.86 -22.24
C ALA A 97 -4.63 -16.31 -22.28
N GLU A 98 -4.42 -17.02 -23.40
CA GLU A 98 -4.88 -18.41 -23.58
C GLU A 98 -4.21 -19.42 -22.63
N ASN A 99 -3.05 -19.06 -22.07
CA ASN A 99 -2.26 -19.90 -21.19
C ASN A 99 -2.48 -19.63 -19.69
N ILE A 100 -3.48 -18.80 -19.35
CA ILE A 100 -3.85 -18.50 -17.96
C ILE A 100 -5.28 -18.97 -17.72
N THR A 101 -5.50 -19.65 -16.60
CA THR A 101 -6.85 -20.02 -16.14
C THR A 101 -7.10 -19.34 -14.80
N VAL A 102 -8.17 -18.56 -14.72
CA VAL A 102 -8.58 -17.86 -13.50
C VAL A 102 -9.70 -18.65 -12.84
N TYR A 103 -9.51 -18.96 -11.57
CA TYR A 103 -10.51 -19.62 -10.73
C TYR A 103 -10.99 -18.63 -9.68
N GLU A 104 -12.04 -17.88 -10.00
CA GLU A 104 -12.69 -16.97 -9.05
C GLU A 104 -13.48 -17.75 -8.00
N ASN A 105 -13.67 -17.17 -6.81
CA ASN A 105 -14.38 -17.81 -5.70
C ASN A 105 -13.77 -19.16 -5.27
N HIS A 106 -12.46 -19.33 -5.45
CA HIS A 106 -11.69 -20.49 -5.02
C HIS A 106 -10.76 -20.12 -3.87
N LEU A 107 -11.05 -20.64 -2.67
CA LEU A 107 -10.29 -20.34 -1.46
C LEU A 107 -9.22 -21.41 -1.23
N ALA A 108 -7.94 -21.05 -1.34
CA ALA A 108 -6.85 -21.94 -0.94
C ALA A 108 -6.87 -22.14 0.59
N VAL A 109 -7.12 -23.38 1.02
CA VAL A 109 -7.24 -23.75 2.45
C VAL A 109 -5.89 -24.13 3.05
N ASN A 110 -5.11 -24.93 2.32
CA ASN A 110 -3.79 -25.36 2.76
C ASN A 110 -2.89 -25.78 1.60
N LEU A 111 -1.57 -25.67 1.79
CA LEU A 111 -0.60 -26.19 0.82
C LEU A 111 -0.46 -27.71 0.95
N TYR A 112 -0.29 -28.40 -0.18
CA TYR A 112 0.09 -29.80 -0.19
C TYR A 112 1.62 -29.92 -0.16
N VAL A 113 2.16 -30.35 0.98
CA VAL A 113 3.60 -30.43 1.24
C VAL A 113 4.04 -31.87 1.47
N ARG A 114 5.11 -32.29 0.80
CA ARG A 114 5.78 -33.57 1.06
C ARG A 114 7.29 -33.38 0.96
N ASN A 115 8.06 -33.97 1.87
CA ASN A 115 9.53 -33.86 1.87
C ASN A 115 10.04 -32.40 1.75
N ASN A 116 9.44 -31.47 2.50
CA ASN A 116 9.73 -30.02 2.46
C ASN A 116 9.59 -29.38 1.07
N ARG A 117 8.72 -29.93 0.23
CA ARG A 117 8.40 -29.39 -1.09
C ARG A 117 6.90 -29.22 -1.25
N VAL A 118 6.48 -28.08 -1.77
CA VAL A 118 5.10 -27.79 -2.15
C VAL A 118 4.82 -28.47 -3.50
N TYR A 119 3.69 -29.18 -3.58
CA TYR A 119 3.21 -29.87 -4.78
C TYR A 119 1.88 -29.33 -5.28
N GLY A 120 1.34 -28.30 -4.60
CA GLY A 120 0.02 -27.76 -4.91
C GLY A 120 -0.71 -27.23 -3.67
N ALA A 121 -2.03 -27.16 -3.76
CA ALA A 121 -2.90 -26.71 -2.68
C ALA A 121 -4.24 -27.47 -2.67
N TYR A 122 -4.83 -27.56 -1.48
CA TYR A 122 -6.24 -27.90 -1.30
C TYR A 122 -7.05 -26.61 -1.40
N VAL A 123 -8.02 -26.59 -2.30
CA VAL A 123 -8.77 -25.39 -2.67
C VAL A 123 -10.25 -25.66 -2.49
N LEU A 124 -10.94 -24.82 -1.72
CA LEU A 124 -12.39 -24.87 -1.59
C LEU A 124 -13.01 -24.05 -2.72
N ASP A 125 -13.79 -24.70 -3.59
CA ASP A 125 -14.67 -23.98 -4.51
C ASP A 125 -15.90 -23.51 -3.73
N ALA A 126 -16.03 -22.19 -3.55
CA ALA A 126 -17.13 -21.61 -2.78
C ALA A 126 -18.49 -21.73 -3.50
N ASN A 127 -18.51 -22.02 -4.81
CA ASN A 127 -19.75 -22.19 -5.56
C ASN A 127 -20.38 -23.56 -5.30
N THR A 128 -19.55 -24.60 -5.18
CA THR A 128 -19.99 -26.00 -4.99
C THR A 128 -19.84 -26.48 -3.55
N ASN A 129 -19.04 -25.79 -2.72
CA ASN A 129 -18.60 -26.22 -1.40
C ASN A 129 -17.78 -27.53 -1.40
N GLU A 130 -17.07 -27.82 -2.50
CA GLU A 130 -16.20 -28.99 -2.63
C GLU A 130 -14.72 -28.62 -2.48
N ILE A 131 -13.92 -29.55 -1.96
CA ILE A 131 -12.46 -29.40 -1.88
C ILE A 131 -11.82 -30.02 -3.12
N GLU A 132 -11.17 -29.19 -3.91
CA GLU A 132 -10.40 -29.56 -5.07
C GLU A 132 -8.90 -29.64 -4.78
N HIS A 133 -8.19 -30.43 -5.60
CA HIS A 133 -6.76 -30.67 -5.48
C HIS A 133 -6.03 -30.04 -6.66
N PHE A 134 -5.45 -28.86 -6.43
CA PHE A 134 -4.65 -28.17 -7.44
C PHE A 134 -3.23 -28.67 -7.33
N THR A 135 -2.69 -29.26 -8.41
CA THR A 135 -1.29 -29.69 -8.45
C THR A 135 -0.47 -28.72 -9.30
N SER A 136 0.74 -28.42 -8.86
CA SER A 136 1.62 -27.52 -9.60
C SER A 136 3.10 -27.87 -9.38
N LYS A 137 3.94 -27.44 -10.34
CA LYS A 137 5.39 -27.53 -10.22
C LYS A 137 5.97 -26.43 -9.33
N ILE A 138 5.31 -25.27 -9.32
CA ILE A 138 5.65 -24.04 -8.60
C ILE A 138 4.35 -23.47 -8.05
N SER A 139 4.37 -23.00 -6.80
CA SER A 139 3.26 -22.31 -6.15
C SER A 139 3.76 -20.94 -5.68
N VAL A 140 3.01 -19.89 -5.97
CA VAL A 140 3.29 -18.52 -5.54
C VAL A 140 2.13 -18.06 -4.65
N LEU A 141 2.43 -17.60 -3.44
CA LEU A 141 1.45 -16.97 -2.57
C LEU A 141 1.49 -15.46 -2.78
N ALA A 142 0.44 -14.90 -3.36
CA ALA A 142 0.24 -13.47 -3.58
C ALA A 142 -1.08 -12.99 -2.94
N THR A 143 -1.31 -13.39 -1.68
CA THR A 143 -2.62 -13.35 -1.01
C THR A 143 -2.94 -12.03 -0.30
N GLY A 144 -2.17 -10.97 -0.53
CA GLY A 144 -2.28 -9.74 0.24
C GLY A 144 -1.82 -9.88 1.70
N GLY A 145 -2.22 -8.91 2.54
CA GLY A 145 -1.79 -8.79 3.93
C GLY A 145 -2.75 -9.37 4.97
N ALA A 146 -2.49 -9.09 6.25
CA ALA A 146 -3.27 -9.54 7.41
C ALA A 146 -3.95 -8.40 8.17
N GLY A 147 -4.35 -7.33 7.47
CA GLY A 147 -4.90 -6.12 8.10
C GLY A 147 -6.20 -6.31 8.88
N ARG A 148 -6.96 -7.40 8.63
CA ARG A 148 -8.24 -7.70 9.32
C ARG A 148 -8.08 -8.33 10.70
N VAL A 149 -6.85 -8.54 11.19
CA VAL A 149 -6.64 -8.90 12.60
C VAL A 149 -6.90 -7.71 13.55
N PHE A 150 -6.97 -6.49 13.02
CA PHE A 150 -7.26 -5.26 13.77
C PHE A 150 -8.71 -4.80 13.55
N LEU A 151 -9.32 -4.28 14.61
CA LEU A 151 -10.69 -3.75 14.58
C LEU A 151 -10.85 -2.62 13.56
N TYR A 152 -9.89 -1.69 13.54
CA TYR A 152 -9.86 -0.56 12.61
C TYR A 152 -8.80 -0.81 11.53
N THR A 153 -9.21 -0.80 10.27
CA THR A 153 -8.33 -1.05 9.13
C THR A 153 -8.92 -0.47 7.86
N SER A 154 -8.05 0.05 6.98
CA SER A 154 -8.41 0.44 5.61
C SER A 154 -8.52 -0.75 4.66
N ASN A 155 -8.12 -1.94 5.10
CA ASN A 155 -8.05 -3.11 4.24
C ASN A 155 -9.46 -3.66 3.93
N PRO A 156 -9.64 -4.28 2.76
CA PRO A 156 -10.85 -5.04 2.44
C PRO A 156 -11.01 -6.25 3.36
N ASP A 157 -12.20 -6.87 3.35
CA ASP A 157 -12.52 -8.00 4.22
C ASP A 157 -11.68 -9.25 3.95
N VAL A 158 -11.07 -9.34 2.77
CA VAL A 158 -10.25 -10.47 2.34
C VAL A 158 -8.81 -10.42 2.86
N ALA A 159 -8.37 -9.33 3.48
CA ALA A 159 -7.00 -9.20 4.01
C ALA A 159 -6.83 -9.90 5.37
N THR A 160 -7.07 -11.21 5.41
CA THR A 160 -7.10 -12.05 6.62
C THR A 160 -5.79 -12.77 6.91
N GLY A 161 -4.77 -12.64 6.04
CA GLY A 161 -3.46 -13.24 6.24
C GLY A 161 -3.40 -14.74 5.90
N ASP A 162 -4.31 -15.24 5.05
CA ASP A 162 -4.45 -16.67 4.75
C ASP A 162 -3.16 -17.27 4.18
N GLY A 163 -2.49 -16.58 3.26
CA GLY A 163 -1.21 -17.04 2.70
C GLY A 163 -0.08 -17.10 3.72
N ILE A 164 -0.01 -16.13 4.64
CA ILE A 164 0.96 -16.14 5.75
C ILE A 164 0.71 -17.38 6.62
N ALA A 165 -0.55 -17.64 6.97
CA ALA A 165 -0.93 -18.78 7.79
C ALA A 165 -0.67 -20.12 7.08
N MET A 166 -0.97 -20.22 5.78
CA MET A 166 -0.67 -21.41 4.97
C MET A 166 0.84 -21.67 4.87
N ALA A 167 1.65 -20.63 4.61
CA ALA A 167 3.10 -20.75 4.54
C ALA A 167 3.68 -21.22 5.89
N PHE A 168 3.23 -20.62 6.99
CA PHE A 168 3.66 -21.01 8.34
C PHE A 168 3.31 -22.47 8.66
N ARG A 169 2.07 -22.91 8.37
CA ARG A 169 1.66 -24.31 8.54
C ARG A 169 2.46 -25.28 7.66
N ALA A 170 2.90 -24.83 6.49
CA ALA A 170 3.77 -25.58 5.58
C ALA A 170 5.24 -25.66 6.07
N GLY A 171 5.58 -25.01 7.18
CA GLY A 171 6.92 -25.01 7.78
C GLY A 171 7.82 -23.86 7.31
N ALA A 172 7.29 -22.89 6.58
CA ALA A 172 8.04 -21.69 6.24
C ALA A 172 8.22 -20.80 7.48
N SER A 173 9.38 -20.14 7.58
CA SER A 173 9.57 -19.08 8.56
C SER A 173 8.82 -17.82 8.13
N VAL A 174 8.24 -17.12 9.10
CA VAL A 174 7.61 -15.80 8.93
C VAL A 174 8.35 -14.82 9.81
N MET A 175 8.43 -13.55 9.40
CA MET A 175 9.22 -12.53 10.09
C MET A 175 8.52 -11.18 10.07
N ASN A 176 8.92 -10.30 10.99
CA ASN A 176 8.49 -8.91 11.08
C ASN A 176 6.96 -8.72 11.19
N LEU A 177 6.23 -9.72 11.73
CA LEU A 177 4.77 -9.64 11.89
C LEU A 177 4.34 -8.61 12.95
N GLU A 178 5.27 -8.17 13.78
CA GLU A 178 5.12 -7.06 14.72
C GLU A 178 5.15 -5.68 14.03
N LEU A 179 5.68 -5.59 12.81
CA LEU A 179 5.81 -4.33 12.06
C LEU A 179 4.52 -4.04 11.28
N VAL A 180 3.45 -3.72 12.01
CA VAL A 180 2.16 -3.34 11.44
C VAL A 180 2.08 -1.82 11.28
N GLN A 181 1.84 -1.37 10.05
CA GLN A 181 1.64 0.05 9.76
C GLN A 181 0.18 0.46 9.97
N PHE A 182 -0.03 1.47 10.80
CA PHE A 182 -1.31 2.17 10.92
C PHE A 182 -1.28 3.41 10.04
N HIS A 183 -2.21 3.50 9.09
CA HIS A 183 -2.33 4.70 8.27
C HIS A 183 -2.86 5.85 9.15
N PRO A 184 -2.21 7.03 9.14
CA PRO A 184 -2.56 8.11 10.07
C PRO A 184 -3.94 8.75 9.79
N THR A 185 -4.40 8.71 8.54
CA THR A 185 -5.62 9.41 8.09
C THR A 185 -6.67 8.44 7.57
N LEU A 186 -7.34 7.75 8.50
CA LEU A 186 -8.58 7.02 8.22
C LEU A 186 -9.78 7.89 8.56
N LEU A 187 -10.80 7.87 7.72
CA LEU A 187 -12.05 8.59 7.97
C LEU A 187 -12.72 8.04 9.23
N TYR A 188 -12.92 8.92 10.21
CA TYR A 188 -13.76 8.65 11.37
C TYR A 188 -15.20 9.06 11.05
N HIS A 189 -16.08 8.07 10.87
CA HIS A 189 -17.50 8.34 10.62
C HIS A 189 -18.38 7.24 11.21
N HIS A 190 -19.42 7.64 11.95
CA HIS A 190 -20.33 6.74 12.68
C HIS A 190 -21.09 5.72 11.83
N LYS A 191 -21.22 5.95 10.51
CA LYS A 191 -21.94 5.07 9.57
C LYS A 191 -21.08 4.46 8.48
N GLN A 192 -19.86 4.97 8.26
CA GLN A 192 -19.03 4.52 7.16
C GLN A 192 -17.87 3.71 7.74
N ARG A 193 -17.50 2.64 7.04
CA ARG A 193 -16.28 1.90 7.33
C ARG A 193 -15.09 2.86 7.24
N ALA A 194 -14.02 2.56 7.99
CA ALA A 194 -12.78 3.31 7.95
C ALA A 194 -12.20 3.38 6.52
N LEU A 195 -12.55 4.44 5.80
CA LEU A 195 -12.06 4.74 4.47
C LEU A 195 -10.71 5.43 4.59
N LEU A 196 -9.75 5.04 3.74
CA LEU A 196 -8.45 5.70 3.71
C LEU A 196 -8.57 7.06 3.00
N ILE A 197 -8.10 8.12 3.68
CA ILE A 197 -7.88 9.42 3.04
C ILE A 197 -6.40 9.50 2.66
N SER A 198 -6.14 9.67 1.36
CA SER A 198 -4.81 9.53 0.77
C SER A 198 -3.78 10.45 1.41
N GLU A 199 -2.58 9.92 1.63
CA GLU A 199 -1.42 10.70 2.08
C GLU A 199 -1.04 11.83 1.10
N ALA A 200 -1.40 11.68 -0.18
CA ALA A 200 -1.25 12.72 -1.18
C ALA A 200 -1.87 14.06 -0.74
N LEU A 201 -2.96 14.08 0.04
CA LEU A 201 -3.51 15.33 0.57
C LEU A 201 -2.50 16.08 1.45
N ARG A 202 -1.79 15.37 2.33
CA ARG A 202 -0.71 15.96 3.14
C ARG A 202 0.47 16.38 2.26
N GLY A 203 0.77 15.57 1.24
CA GLY A 203 1.70 15.90 0.15
C GLY A 203 1.43 17.24 -0.50
N GLU A 204 0.15 17.52 -0.73
CA GLU A 204 -0.34 18.76 -1.32
C GLU A 204 -0.59 19.86 -0.27
N GLY A 205 -0.23 19.64 0.99
CA GLY A 205 -0.16 20.67 2.03
C GLY A 205 -1.26 20.59 3.09
N ALA A 206 -2.16 19.60 3.05
CA ALA A 206 -3.18 19.41 4.08
C ALA A 206 -2.54 19.33 5.49
N LEU A 207 -3.22 19.94 6.46
CA LEU A 207 -2.75 20.10 7.83
C LEU A 207 -3.45 19.11 8.77
N LEU A 208 -2.72 18.63 9.78
CA LEU A 208 -3.29 17.85 10.87
C LEU A 208 -3.55 18.77 12.07
N LEU A 209 -4.82 18.88 12.46
CA LEU A 209 -5.28 19.81 13.51
C LEU A 209 -5.92 19.06 14.67
N GLY A 210 -5.70 19.58 15.88
CA GLY A 210 -6.38 19.14 17.10
C GLY A 210 -7.87 19.48 17.09
N PRO A 211 -8.64 18.98 18.07
CA PRO A 211 -10.06 19.29 18.20
C PRO A 211 -10.34 20.79 18.43
N ASP A 212 -9.34 21.53 18.89
CA ASP A 212 -9.33 22.99 19.10
C ASP A 212 -8.95 23.77 17.82
N GLY A 213 -8.68 23.08 16.70
CA GLY A 213 -8.23 23.67 15.44
C GLY A 213 -6.73 24.00 15.41
N VAL A 214 -5.95 23.62 16.42
CA VAL A 214 -4.51 23.93 16.49
C VAL A 214 -3.69 22.87 15.78
N ARG A 215 -2.77 23.30 14.90
CA ARG A 215 -1.82 22.41 14.22
C ARG A 215 -0.80 21.85 15.21
N PHE A 216 -0.68 20.52 15.30
CA PHE A 216 0.15 19.88 16.33
C PHE A 216 1.43 19.21 15.79
N MET A 217 1.47 18.77 14.53
CA MET A 217 2.59 17.99 13.99
C MET A 217 3.98 18.66 14.10
N PRO A 218 4.13 20.00 13.97
CA PRO A 218 5.42 20.65 14.19
C PRO A 218 6.04 20.42 15.58
N ASN A 219 5.23 20.10 16.59
CA ASN A 219 5.72 19.78 17.94
C ASN A 219 6.31 18.37 18.06
N TYR A 220 6.07 17.50 17.06
CA TYR A 220 6.47 16.10 17.07
C TYR A 220 7.63 15.80 16.13
N HIS A 221 7.65 16.44 14.96
CA HIS A 221 8.66 16.16 13.95
C HIS A 221 8.90 17.38 13.07
N LYS A 222 10.16 17.59 12.66
CA LYS A 222 10.57 18.69 11.78
C LYS A 222 9.87 18.68 10.42
N ASP A 223 9.57 17.48 9.90
CA ASP A 223 8.89 17.29 8.61
C ASP A 223 7.36 17.38 8.75
N ALA A 224 6.86 17.64 9.97
CA ALA A 224 5.44 17.80 10.30
C ALA A 224 4.54 16.73 9.64
N GLU A 225 3.53 17.13 8.86
CA GLU A 225 2.58 16.22 8.18
C GLU A 225 3.23 15.29 7.15
N LEU A 226 4.46 15.54 6.71
CA LEU A 226 5.23 14.67 5.80
C LEU A 226 6.25 13.79 6.54
N ALA A 227 6.21 13.76 7.87
CA ALA A 227 6.97 12.79 8.64
C ALA A 227 6.56 11.33 8.29
N PRO A 228 7.41 10.34 8.58
CA PRO A 228 7.07 8.93 8.40
C PRO A 228 5.77 8.54 9.11
N ARG A 229 5.00 7.62 8.50
CA ARG A 229 3.64 7.26 8.96
C ARG A 229 3.58 6.85 10.41
N ASP A 230 4.57 6.11 10.89
CA ASP A 230 4.63 5.64 12.28
C ASP A 230 4.79 6.82 13.26
N VAL A 231 5.54 7.86 12.90
CA VAL A 231 5.66 9.11 13.67
C VAL A 231 4.33 9.87 13.68
N VAL A 232 3.70 10.05 12.51
CA VAL A 232 2.42 10.77 12.39
C VAL A 232 1.31 10.05 13.15
N ALA A 233 1.20 8.72 13.00
CA ALA A 233 0.20 7.91 13.68
C ALA A 233 0.37 7.96 15.21
N ARG A 234 1.62 7.87 15.72
CA ARG A 234 1.90 8.03 17.16
C ARG A 234 1.61 9.44 17.66
N ALA A 235 1.87 10.48 16.86
CA ALA A 235 1.54 11.85 17.22
C ALA A 235 0.02 12.05 17.36
N ILE A 236 -0.76 11.56 16.40
CA ILE A 236 -2.22 11.57 16.45
C ILE A 236 -2.74 10.82 17.68
N ASP A 237 -2.27 9.59 17.90
CA ASP A 237 -2.64 8.78 19.07
C ASP A 237 -2.32 9.47 20.40
N ASN A 238 -1.17 10.14 20.49
CA ASN A 238 -0.80 10.90 21.68
C ASN A 238 -1.72 12.12 21.90
N GLU A 239 -2.05 12.86 20.85
CA GLU A 239 -2.99 13.99 20.96
C GLU A 239 -4.41 13.52 21.33
N LEU A 240 -4.87 12.37 20.81
CA LEU A 240 -6.16 11.78 21.19
C LEU A 240 -6.18 11.45 22.68
N LYS A 241 -5.10 10.83 23.20
CA LYS A 241 -4.96 10.49 24.62
C LYS A 241 -4.89 11.69 25.54
N LYS A 242 -4.22 12.77 25.12
CA LYS A 242 -4.13 14.02 25.91
C LYS A 242 -5.46 14.76 25.98
N THR A 243 -6.17 14.84 24.86
CA THR A 243 -7.38 15.66 24.72
C THR A 243 -8.66 14.90 25.08
N GLY A 244 -8.63 13.58 25.00
CA GLY A 244 -9.83 12.74 25.12
C GLY A 244 -10.74 12.83 23.89
N ALA A 245 -10.28 13.37 22.77
CA ALA A 245 -11.05 13.43 21.53
C ALA A 245 -11.12 12.06 20.85
N ASP A 246 -12.19 11.83 20.08
CA ASP A 246 -12.38 10.60 19.31
C ASP A 246 -11.59 10.58 17.98
N HIS A 247 -11.29 11.77 17.43
CA HIS A 247 -10.60 11.94 16.17
C HIS A 247 -9.84 13.28 16.12
N MET A 248 -9.00 13.42 15.10
CA MET A 248 -8.30 14.65 14.72
C MET A 248 -8.78 15.10 13.35
N TRP A 249 -8.52 16.36 13.00
CA TRP A 249 -8.89 16.91 11.69
C TRP A 249 -7.75 16.80 10.69
N LEU A 250 -8.10 16.48 9.45
CA LEU A 250 -7.25 16.69 8.27
C LEU A 250 -7.90 17.80 7.45
N ASP A 251 -7.21 18.91 7.28
CA ASP A 251 -7.76 20.12 6.68
C ASP A 251 -6.94 20.57 5.47
N ILE A 252 -7.61 20.77 4.34
CA ILE A 252 -7.06 21.37 3.12
C ILE A 252 -7.93 22.54 2.63
N SER A 253 -8.93 22.98 3.42
CA SER A 253 -9.95 23.95 2.99
C SER A 253 -9.41 25.35 2.69
N PHE A 254 -8.16 25.63 3.06
CA PHE A 254 -7.47 26.88 2.75
C PHE A 254 -6.91 26.91 1.32
N LYS A 255 -6.96 25.78 0.58
CA LYS A 255 -6.69 25.75 -0.85
C LYS A 255 -7.94 26.07 -1.67
N ASP A 256 -7.73 26.58 -2.88
CA ASP A 256 -8.81 26.86 -3.83
C ASP A 256 -9.60 25.58 -4.15
N SER A 257 -10.92 25.71 -4.27
CA SER A 257 -11.80 24.58 -4.58
C SER A 257 -11.55 23.96 -5.96
N ASP A 258 -10.96 24.72 -6.89
CA ASP A 258 -10.58 24.20 -8.22
C ASP A 258 -9.33 23.31 -8.15
N PHE A 259 -8.54 23.43 -7.08
CA PHE A 259 -7.39 22.57 -6.82
C PHE A 259 -7.78 21.26 -6.12
N ILE A 260 -8.79 21.32 -5.23
CA ILE A 260 -9.29 20.18 -4.44
C ILE A 260 -10.17 19.28 -5.30
#